data_AF-A0A267DS64-F1
#
_entry.id   AF-A0A267DS64-F1
#
_cell.length_a   1.000
_cell.length_b   1.000
_cell.length_c   1.000
_cell.angle_alpha   90.00
_cell.angle_beta   90.00
_cell.angle_gamma   90.00
#
_symmetry.space_group_name_H-M   'P 1'
#
loop_
_entity.id
_entity.type
_entity.pdbx_description
1 polymer ?
#
loop_
_entity_poly.entity_id
_entity_poly.type
_entity_poly.pdbx_seq_one_letter_code
_entity_poly.pdbx_strand_id
1 'polypeptide(L)'
;MLCYSLLAFWLLTAWPFKLANRPPLKTEQQLAASAAQVSPQPDASHRNTPDETTSLRQPRRSGSAPNRAFLLCLVALLNAWGTGLLPSLQSYSALPYGYSAYHLAVTLANLANPLACFATFAWRARTARSLLALVAAGCLASGYVTTLAAMSPTPPLLHGGLGAALMIIGWTAASGLFSFAKACIAASVSEGGSSGEGRRWLRLTGVATQAGAAVGAVVGFLLSVVFGVLKDAPPC
;
A
#
# COMPACT_ATOMS: atom_id res chain seq x y z
N MET A 1 -11.83 -19.91 9.20
CA MET A 1 -11.00 -19.31 8.13
C MET A 1 -9.99 -18.31 8.68
N LEU A 2 -10.36 -17.36 9.55
CA LEU A 2 -9.45 -16.38 10.16
C LEU A 2 -8.30 -17.00 11.00
N CYS A 3 -8.57 -18.07 11.75
CA CYS A 3 -7.54 -18.71 12.59
C CYS A 3 -6.47 -19.43 11.76
N TYR A 4 -6.83 -20.02 10.62
CA TYR A 4 -5.88 -20.67 9.72
C TYR A 4 -4.96 -19.66 9.03
N SER A 5 -5.49 -18.50 8.63
CA SER A 5 -4.69 -17.42 8.04
C SER A 5 -3.77 -16.74 9.07
N LEU A 6 -4.19 -16.60 10.32
CA LEU A 6 -3.35 -16.12 11.41
C LEU A 6 -2.24 -17.11 11.78
N LEU A 7 -2.54 -18.41 11.82
CA LEU A 7 -1.55 -19.46 12.06
C LEU A 7 -0.52 -19.53 10.93
N ALA A 8 -0.97 -19.45 9.68
CA ALA A 8 -0.09 -19.40 8.51
C ALA A 8 0.80 -18.15 8.52
N PHE A 9 0.24 -16.98 8.87
CA PHE A 9 1.01 -15.74 9.01
C PHE A 9 2.04 -15.82 10.14
N TRP A 10 1.70 -16.45 11.27
CA TRP A 10 2.63 -16.67 12.38
C TRP A 10 3.76 -17.64 12.01
N LEU A 11 3.43 -18.74 11.33
CA LEU A 11 4.42 -19.72 10.84
C LEU A 11 5.37 -19.09 9.80
N LEU A 12 4.85 -18.29 8.87
CA LEU A 12 5.65 -17.61 7.84
C LEU A 12 6.53 -16.49 8.41
N THR A 13 6.15 -15.87 9.52
CA THR A 13 6.94 -14.82 10.18
C THR A 13 7.96 -15.38 11.17
N ALA A 14 7.71 -16.53 11.79
CA ALA A 14 8.63 -17.22 12.69
C ALA A 14 9.75 -17.99 11.95
N TRP A 15 9.46 -18.52 10.76
CA TRP A 15 10.42 -19.29 9.95
C TRP A 15 11.71 -18.52 9.59
N PRO A 16 11.67 -17.28 9.06
CA PRO A 16 12.89 -16.55 8.71
C PRO A 16 13.73 -16.12 9.93
N PHE A 17 13.14 -16.07 11.14
CA PHE A 17 13.88 -15.80 12.38
C PHE A 17 14.79 -16.98 12.77
N LYS A 18 14.34 -18.22 12.52
CA LYS A 18 15.16 -19.43 12.72
C LYS A 18 16.29 -19.57 11.70
N LEU A 19 16.12 -19.05 10.47
CA LEU A 19 17.19 -19.05 9.47
C LEU A 19 18.22 -17.93 9.71
N ALA A 20 17.79 -16.76 10.18
CA ALA A 20 18.68 -15.63 10.46
C ALA A 20 19.61 -15.87 11.69
N ASN A 21 19.22 -16.76 12.61
CA ASN A 21 20.03 -17.15 13.78
C ASN A 21 20.85 -18.42 13.55
N ARG A 22 20.94 -18.95 12.32
CA ARG A 22 21.86 -20.07 12.07
C ARG A 22 23.29 -19.55 12.10
N PRO A 23 24.20 -20.18 12.87
CA PRO A 23 25.60 -19.82 12.83
C PRO A 23 26.12 -20.00 11.38
N PRO A 24 27.06 -19.16 10.93
CA PRO A 24 27.59 -19.24 9.58
C PRO A 24 28.11 -20.66 9.29
N LEU A 25 27.78 -21.20 8.11
CA LEU A 25 28.28 -22.51 7.70
C LEU A 25 29.82 -22.48 7.65
N LYS A 26 30.46 -23.55 8.14
CA LYS A 26 31.93 -23.69 8.17
C LYS A 26 32.60 -23.42 6.80
N THR A 27 31.87 -23.64 5.71
CA THR A 27 32.29 -23.34 4.33
C THR A 27 32.57 -21.85 4.10
N GLU A 28 31.75 -20.94 4.65
CA GLU A 28 31.95 -19.47 4.53
C GLU A 28 33.16 -19.00 5.35
N GLN A 29 33.42 -19.62 6.50
CA GLN A 29 34.62 -19.33 7.31
C GLN A 29 35.90 -19.83 6.63
N GLN A 30 35.86 -21.01 6.00
CA GLN A 30 37.00 -21.53 5.24
C GLN A 30 37.27 -20.70 3.98
N LEU A 31 36.22 -20.22 3.30
CA LEU A 31 36.35 -19.35 2.13
C LEU A 31 36.88 -17.95 2.51
N ALA A 32 36.42 -17.39 3.63
CA ALA A 32 36.90 -16.11 4.15
C ALA A 32 38.35 -16.18 4.67
N ALA A 33 38.73 -17.28 5.31
CA ALA A 33 40.12 -17.52 5.74
C ALA A 33 41.07 -17.72 4.56
N SER A 34 40.62 -18.42 3.51
CA SER A 34 41.39 -18.60 2.28
C SER A 34 41.50 -17.31 1.46
N ALA A 35 40.48 -16.45 1.49
CA ALA A 35 40.50 -15.14 0.82
C ALA A 35 41.40 -14.12 1.53
N ALA A 36 41.54 -14.20 2.86
CA ALA A 36 42.40 -13.32 3.64
C ALA A 36 43.91 -13.58 3.43
N GLN A 37 44.30 -14.76 2.94
CA GLN A 37 45.70 -15.10 2.69
C GLN A 37 46.24 -14.65 1.32
N VAL A 38 45.40 -14.16 0.40
CA VAL A 38 45.78 -13.90 -1.02
C VAL A 38 45.98 -12.40 -1.33
N SER A 39 46.33 -11.55 -0.35
CA SER A 39 46.58 -10.12 -0.60
C SER A 39 48.07 -9.76 -0.47
N PRO A 40 48.80 -9.46 -1.57
CA PRO A 40 50.10 -8.80 -1.52
C PRO A 40 49.99 -7.27 -1.58
N GLN A 41 50.86 -6.57 -0.85
CA GLN A 41 51.06 -5.11 -0.81
C GLN A 41 51.98 -4.62 -1.97
N PRO A 42 52.26 -3.30 -2.14
CA PRO A 42 51.94 -2.55 -3.35
C PRO A 42 53.16 -2.18 -4.21
N ASP A 43 53.02 -2.20 -5.54
CA ASP A 43 54.00 -1.58 -6.44
C ASP A 43 53.35 -0.54 -7.37
N ALA A 44 54.01 0.61 -7.44
CA ALA A 44 53.64 1.75 -8.25
C ALA A 44 53.94 1.51 -9.73
N SER A 45 53.00 1.80 -10.63
CA SER A 45 53.30 2.30 -11.99
C SER A 45 52.02 2.67 -12.77
N HIS A 46 52.13 3.81 -13.46
CA HIS A 46 51.18 4.39 -14.42
C HIS A 46 50.53 3.37 -15.37
N ARG A 47 49.19 3.43 -15.52
CA ARG A 47 48.54 3.40 -16.84
C ARG A 47 47.09 3.92 -16.78
N ASN A 48 46.82 4.98 -17.54
CA ASN A 48 45.48 5.47 -17.81
C ASN A 48 44.79 4.56 -18.83
N THR A 49 43.59 4.07 -18.52
CA THR A 49 42.56 3.65 -19.48
C THR A 49 41.17 3.96 -18.88
N PRO A 50 40.27 4.61 -19.64
CA PRO A 50 38.93 4.95 -19.15
C PRO A 50 38.01 3.76 -19.41
N ASP A 51 37.76 2.93 -18.39
CA ASP A 51 36.69 1.94 -18.48
C ASP A 51 35.36 2.54 -18.06
N GLU A 52 34.54 2.73 -19.10
CA GLU A 52 33.13 3.04 -19.11
C GLU A 52 32.34 1.92 -18.40
N THR A 53 32.45 1.83 -17.07
CA THR A 53 31.42 1.13 -16.29
C THR A 53 30.31 2.14 -16.04
N THR A 54 29.36 2.17 -16.96
CA THR A 54 28.01 2.73 -16.79
C THR A 54 27.35 2.01 -15.61
N SER A 55 27.78 2.37 -14.41
CA SER A 55 26.99 2.21 -13.22
C SER A 55 25.79 3.11 -13.42
N LEU A 56 24.63 2.52 -13.72
CA LEU A 56 23.33 3.11 -13.43
C LEU A 56 23.21 3.25 -11.90
N ARG A 57 24.10 4.05 -11.32
CA ARG A 57 24.07 4.51 -9.96
C ARG A 57 22.91 5.48 -9.93
N GLN A 58 21.74 4.92 -9.64
CA GLN A 58 20.54 5.67 -9.33
C GLN A 58 20.96 6.85 -8.46
N PRO A 59 20.72 8.10 -8.88
CA PRO A 59 21.30 9.25 -8.22
C PRO A 59 20.78 9.26 -6.79
N ARG A 60 21.68 8.97 -5.84
CA ARG A 60 21.46 9.01 -4.41
C ARG A 60 21.35 10.49 -4.04
N ARG A 61 20.23 11.12 -4.41
CA ARG A 61 19.98 12.53 -4.12
C ARG A 61 19.45 12.65 -2.70
N SER A 62 20.19 13.45 -1.94
CA SER A 62 19.94 13.90 -0.58
C SER A 62 18.59 14.61 -0.48
N GLY A 63 17.51 13.84 -0.36
CA GLY A 63 16.26 14.29 0.21
C GLY A 63 16.15 13.68 1.59
N SER A 64 15.72 14.46 2.59
CA SER A 64 15.38 13.94 3.92
C SER A 64 14.39 12.79 3.74
N ALA A 65 14.83 11.56 4.00
CA ALA A 65 13.98 10.39 3.84
C ALA A 65 12.78 10.56 4.80
N PRO A 66 11.53 10.34 4.33
CA PRO A 66 10.37 10.45 5.19
C PRO A 66 10.51 9.50 6.39
N ASN A 67 10.13 9.99 7.57
CA ASN A 67 10.21 9.21 8.80
C ASN A 67 9.42 7.89 8.64
N ARG A 68 10.10 6.75 8.79
CA ARG A 68 9.51 5.41 8.60
C ARG A 68 8.32 5.17 9.53
N ALA A 69 8.35 5.69 10.75
CA ALA A 69 7.23 5.58 11.68
C ALA A 69 5.99 6.35 11.18
N PHE A 70 6.20 7.53 10.60
CA PHE A 70 5.13 8.30 9.97
C PHE A 70 4.53 7.54 8.79
N LEU A 71 5.36 6.92 7.95
CA LEU A 71 4.90 6.11 6.81
C LEU A 71 4.10 4.88 7.25
N LEU A 72 4.47 4.22 8.35
CA LEU A 72 3.71 3.12 8.94
C LEU A 72 2.35 3.57 9.49
N CYS A 73 2.31 4.72 10.16
CA CYS A 73 1.05 5.31 10.62
C CYS A 73 0.15 5.64 9.42
N LEU A 74 0.71 6.26 8.39
CA LEU A 74 -0.02 6.64 7.19
C LEU A 74 -0.60 5.43 6.45
N VAL A 75 0.16 4.34 6.28
CA VAL A 75 -0.38 3.11 5.65
C VAL A 75 -1.45 2.45 6.50
N ALA A 76 -1.36 2.51 7.84
CA ALA A 76 -2.41 2.03 8.72
C ALA A 76 -3.70 2.85 8.54
N LEU A 77 -3.61 4.17 8.52
CA LEU A 77 -4.75 5.06 8.29
C LEU A 77 -5.39 4.85 6.91
N LEU A 78 -4.56 4.71 5.86
CA LEU A 78 -5.05 4.43 4.51
C LEU A 78 -5.80 3.10 4.41
N ASN A 79 -5.39 2.07 5.15
CA ASN A 79 -6.12 0.80 5.18
C ASN A 79 -7.35 0.86 6.09
N ALA A 80 -7.29 1.57 7.21
CA ALA A 80 -8.48 1.81 8.03
C ALA A 80 -9.58 2.48 7.21
N TRP A 81 -9.24 3.52 6.45
CA TRP A 81 -10.18 4.22 5.62
C TRP A 81 -10.59 3.42 4.38
N GLY A 82 -9.62 3.07 3.52
CA GLY A 82 -9.89 2.54 2.18
C GLY A 82 -10.30 1.07 2.13
N THR A 83 -9.88 0.24 3.09
CA THR A 83 -10.20 -1.20 3.10
C THR A 83 -11.10 -1.61 4.27
N GLY A 84 -11.25 -0.75 5.28
CA GLY A 84 -12.15 -0.97 6.41
C GLY A 84 -13.45 -0.20 6.24
N LEU A 85 -13.39 1.13 6.36
CA LEU A 85 -14.57 1.99 6.43
C LEU A 85 -15.30 2.13 5.09
N LEU A 86 -14.59 2.41 3.99
CA LEU A 86 -15.18 2.65 2.68
C LEU A 86 -16.04 1.49 2.17
N PRO A 87 -15.59 0.22 2.19
CA PRO A 87 -16.41 -0.90 1.73
C PRO A 87 -17.77 -1.00 2.44
N SER A 88 -17.87 -0.61 3.72
CA SER A 88 -19.15 -0.55 4.45
C SER A 88 -20.10 0.52 3.91
N LEU A 89 -19.59 1.58 3.28
CA LEU A 89 -20.37 2.66 2.66
C LEU A 89 -20.78 2.36 1.21
N GLN A 90 -20.17 1.35 0.60
CA GLN A 90 -20.29 1.11 -0.83
C GLN A 90 -21.72 0.79 -1.25
N SER A 91 -22.41 -0.10 -0.52
CA SER A 91 -23.82 -0.42 -0.77
C SER A 91 -24.68 0.84 -0.72
N TYR A 92 -24.57 1.67 0.32
CA TYR A 92 -25.36 2.90 0.49
C TYR A 92 -25.17 3.91 -0.66
N SER A 93 -23.94 4.06 -1.15
CA SER A 93 -23.63 5.01 -2.23
C SER A 93 -24.07 4.54 -3.61
N ALA A 94 -24.11 3.22 -3.84
CA ALA A 94 -24.15 2.67 -5.19
C ALA A 94 -25.43 1.91 -5.54
N LEU A 95 -26.16 1.37 -4.54
CA LEU A 95 -27.47 0.76 -4.76
C LEU A 95 -28.50 1.71 -5.41
N PRO A 96 -28.59 3.00 -5.02
CA PRO A 96 -29.57 3.93 -5.62
C PRO A 96 -29.43 4.13 -7.13
N TYR A 97 -28.25 3.84 -7.69
CA TYR A 97 -27.94 3.97 -9.12
C TYR A 97 -28.18 2.67 -9.90
N GLY A 98 -28.62 1.60 -9.24
CA GLY A 98 -28.96 0.30 -9.83
C GLY A 98 -27.86 -0.76 -9.72
N TYR A 99 -28.29 -2.03 -9.77
CA TYR A 99 -27.43 -3.19 -9.57
C TYR A 99 -26.28 -3.29 -10.57
N SER A 100 -26.52 -2.95 -11.85
CA SER A 100 -25.48 -2.98 -12.89
C SER A 100 -24.37 -1.95 -12.63
N ALA A 101 -24.73 -0.74 -12.18
CA ALA A 101 -23.76 0.30 -11.85
C ALA A 101 -22.93 -0.08 -10.62
N TYR A 102 -23.56 -0.69 -9.62
CA TYR A 102 -22.89 -1.25 -8.44
C TYR A 102 -21.83 -2.29 -8.83
N HIS A 103 -22.20 -3.30 -9.63
CA HIS A 103 -21.26 -4.35 -10.06
C HIS A 103 -20.09 -3.80 -10.86
N LEU A 104 -20.36 -2.85 -11.75
CA LEU A 104 -19.30 -2.22 -12.54
C LEU A 104 -18.35 -1.40 -11.65
N ALA A 105 -18.87 -0.65 -10.68
CA ALA A 105 -18.08 0.10 -9.71
C ALA A 105 -17.16 -0.82 -8.89
N VAL A 106 -17.71 -1.91 -8.33
CA VAL A 106 -16.93 -2.91 -7.56
C VAL A 106 -15.81 -3.50 -8.44
N THR A 107 -16.14 -3.89 -9.66
CA THR A 107 -15.21 -4.56 -10.57
C THR A 107 -14.08 -3.63 -10.99
N LEU A 108 -14.39 -2.39 -11.38
CA LEU A 108 -13.39 -1.40 -11.77
C LEU A 108 -12.52 -0.96 -10.59
N ALA A 109 -13.10 -0.79 -9.40
CA ALA A 109 -12.34 -0.51 -8.18
C ALA A 109 -11.34 -1.64 -7.85
N ASN A 110 -11.77 -2.89 -7.99
CA ASN A 110 -10.89 -4.05 -7.79
C ASN A 110 -9.79 -4.14 -8.86
N LEU A 111 -10.08 -3.78 -10.10
CA LEU A 111 -9.08 -3.72 -11.18
C LEU A 111 -8.08 -2.57 -11.00
N ALA A 112 -8.50 -1.47 -10.38
CA ALA A 112 -7.61 -0.33 -10.12
C ALA A 112 -6.44 -0.70 -9.19
N ASN A 113 -6.60 -1.67 -8.29
CA ASN A 113 -5.55 -2.10 -7.37
C ASN A 113 -4.31 -2.69 -8.07
N PRO A 114 -4.40 -3.74 -8.91
CA PRO A 114 -3.26 -4.25 -9.65
C PRO A 114 -2.72 -3.22 -10.65
N LEU A 115 -3.57 -2.41 -11.29
CA LEU A 115 -3.12 -1.33 -12.18
C LEU A 115 -2.28 -0.29 -11.44
N ALA A 116 -2.70 0.10 -10.23
CA ALA A 116 -1.93 0.99 -9.37
C ALA A 116 -0.59 0.36 -8.98
N CYS A 117 -0.56 -0.92 -8.64
CA CYS A 117 0.70 -1.63 -8.38
C CYS A 117 1.61 -1.61 -9.62
N PHE A 118 1.09 -1.89 -10.81
CA PHE A 118 1.86 -1.79 -12.05
C PHE A 118 2.36 -0.38 -12.32
N ALA A 119 1.53 0.63 -12.06
CA ALA A 119 1.89 2.03 -12.21
C ALA A 119 3.10 2.42 -11.35
N THR A 120 3.33 1.77 -10.19
CA THR A 120 4.51 2.06 -9.36
C THR A 120 5.84 1.70 -10.01
N PHE A 121 5.85 0.75 -10.95
CA PHE A 121 7.05 0.44 -11.73
C PHE A 121 7.37 1.54 -12.75
N ALA A 122 6.34 2.16 -13.34
CA ALA A 122 6.50 3.26 -14.30
C ALA A 122 6.76 4.61 -13.61
N TRP A 123 6.06 4.87 -12.50
CA TRP A 123 6.12 6.14 -11.78
C TRP A 123 6.01 5.93 -10.28
N ARG A 124 6.97 6.45 -9.50
CA ARG A 124 6.96 6.33 -8.04
C ARG A 124 6.95 7.70 -7.38
N ALA A 125 6.01 7.93 -6.47
CA ALA A 125 6.01 9.11 -5.61
C ALA A 125 7.17 9.00 -4.59
N ARG A 126 8.29 9.68 -4.87
CA ARG A 126 9.51 9.61 -4.05
C ARG A 126 9.61 10.67 -2.95
N THR A 127 8.77 11.70 -2.98
CA THR A 127 8.82 12.80 -2.00
C THR A 127 7.62 12.74 -1.06
N ALA A 128 7.80 13.19 0.18
CA ALA A 128 6.70 13.29 1.14
C ALA A 128 5.55 14.17 0.61
N ARG A 129 5.87 15.23 -0.15
CA ARG A 129 4.89 16.12 -0.77
C ARG A 129 4.06 15.41 -1.84
N SER A 130 4.68 14.63 -2.74
CA SER A 130 3.92 13.92 -3.77
C SER A 130 3.08 12.80 -3.18
N LEU A 131 3.57 12.11 -2.15
CA LEU A 131 2.79 11.13 -1.42
C LEU A 131 1.59 11.77 -0.70
N LEU A 132 1.79 12.90 -0.02
CA LEU A 132 0.71 13.61 0.67
C LEU A 132 -0.33 14.15 -0.33
N ALA A 133 0.10 14.69 -1.47
CA ALA A 133 -0.81 15.14 -2.52
C ALA A 133 -1.67 13.99 -3.08
N LEU A 134 -1.07 12.81 -3.27
CA LEU A 134 -1.80 11.62 -3.71
C LEU A 134 -2.81 11.15 -2.66
N VAL A 135 -2.43 11.14 -1.38
CA VAL A 135 -3.33 10.82 -0.28
C VAL A 135 -4.47 11.84 -0.19
N ALA A 136 -4.18 13.13 -0.31
CA ALA A 136 -5.19 14.18 -0.29
C ALA A 136 -6.18 14.04 -1.46
N ALA A 137 -5.70 13.75 -2.67
CA ALA A 137 -6.57 13.49 -3.81
C ALA A 137 -7.43 12.23 -3.62
N GLY A 138 -6.87 11.17 -3.03
CA GLY A 138 -7.63 9.99 -2.63
C GLY A 138 -8.71 10.31 -1.59
N CYS A 139 -8.37 11.13 -0.59
CA CYS A 139 -9.32 11.61 0.42
C CYS A 139 -10.45 12.43 -0.21
N LEU A 140 -10.16 13.31 -1.16
CA LEU A 140 -11.17 14.08 -1.91
C LEU A 140 -12.14 13.15 -2.67
N ALA A 141 -11.60 12.19 -3.42
CA ALA A 141 -12.43 11.20 -4.12
C ALA A 141 -13.26 10.35 -3.14
N SER A 142 -12.67 9.94 -2.01
CA SER A 142 -13.37 9.19 -0.97
C SER A 142 -14.46 10.01 -0.26
N GLY A 143 -14.20 11.32 -0.08
CA GLY A 143 -15.16 12.26 0.50
C GLY A 143 -16.36 12.42 -0.41
N TYR A 144 -16.15 12.50 -1.72
CA TYR A 144 -17.24 12.50 -2.69
C TYR A 144 -18.15 11.28 -2.57
N VAL A 145 -17.60 10.06 -2.58
CA VAL A 145 -18.43 8.84 -2.46
C VAL A 145 -19.07 8.69 -1.07
N THR A 146 -18.44 9.22 -0.02
CA THR A 146 -19.02 9.27 1.33
C THR A 146 -20.21 10.23 1.38
N THR A 147 -20.11 11.39 0.71
CA THR A 147 -21.23 12.33 0.58
C THR A 147 -22.39 11.72 -0.20
N LEU A 148 -22.10 10.93 -1.26
CA LEU A 148 -23.14 10.18 -1.96
C LEU A 148 -23.84 9.17 -1.04
N ALA A 149 -23.09 8.45 -0.20
CA ALA A 149 -23.67 7.55 0.79
C ALA A 149 -24.55 8.29 1.81
N ALA A 150 -24.11 9.45 2.29
CA ALA A 150 -24.86 10.27 3.24
C ALA A 150 -26.15 10.87 2.65
N MET A 151 -26.21 11.06 1.32
CA MET A 151 -27.39 11.54 0.61
C MET A 151 -28.34 10.41 0.15
N SER A 152 -28.06 9.16 0.50
CA SER A 152 -29.02 8.05 0.34
C SER A 152 -30.29 8.36 1.15
N PRO A 153 -31.52 8.26 0.59
CA PRO A 153 -31.92 7.47 -0.59
C PRO A 153 -32.10 8.24 -1.92
N THR A 154 -31.91 9.57 -1.96
CA THR A 154 -32.08 10.39 -3.17
C THR A 154 -30.77 11.09 -3.56
N PRO A 155 -29.71 10.35 -3.93
CA PRO A 155 -28.46 11.00 -4.31
C PRO A 155 -28.64 11.90 -5.54
N PRO A 156 -27.81 12.95 -5.67
CA PRO A 156 -27.92 13.91 -6.75
C PRO A 156 -27.78 13.22 -8.12
N LEU A 157 -28.59 13.67 -9.09
CA LEU A 157 -28.66 13.12 -10.45
C LEU A 157 -29.15 11.65 -10.55
N LEU A 158 -30.04 11.23 -9.64
CA LEU A 158 -30.65 9.90 -9.65
C LEU A 158 -31.30 9.50 -11.00
N HIS A 159 -31.90 10.47 -11.70
CA HIS A 159 -32.67 10.23 -12.92
C HIS A 159 -31.84 10.25 -14.22
N GLY A 160 -30.50 10.28 -14.15
CA GLY A 160 -29.63 10.32 -15.32
C GLY A 160 -28.37 9.47 -15.18
N GLY A 161 -27.89 8.91 -16.32
CA GLY A 161 -26.69 8.07 -16.35
C GLY A 161 -25.39 8.76 -15.90
N LEU A 162 -25.38 10.10 -15.85
CA LEU A 162 -24.26 10.90 -15.36
C LEU A 162 -23.96 10.64 -13.87
N GLY A 163 -25.00 10.49 -13.02
CA GLY A 163 -24.80 10.23 -11.60
C GLY A 163 -24.13 8.88 -11.35
N ALA A 164 -24.60 7.83 -12.04
CA ALA A 164 -23.99 6.51 -12.00
C ALA A 164 -22.53 6.53 -12.50
N ALA A 165 -22.25 7.25 -13.59
CA ALA A 165 -20.89 7.37 -14.12
C ALA A 165 -19.94 8.07 -13.12
N LEU A 166 -20.36 9.18 -12.52
CA LEU A 166 -19.56 9.90 -11.52
C LEU A 166 -19.32 9.06 -10.26
N MET A 167 -20.32 8.29 -9.81
CA MET A 167 -20.18 7.33 -8.71
C MET A 167 -19.11 6.28 -9.03
N ILE A 168 -19.19 5.64 -10.20
CA ILE A 168 -18.22 4.62 -10.65
C ILE A 168 -16.81 5.22 -10.72
N ILE A 169 -16.66 6.42 -11.30
CA ILE A 169 -15.38 7.12 -11.41
C ILE A 169 -14.83 7.44 -10.02
N GLY A 170 -15.67 7.94 -9.11
CA GLY A 170 -15.27 8.27 -7.74
C GLY A 170 -14.73 7.06 -6.98
N TRP A 171 -15.43 5.94 -7.01
CA TRP A 171 -15.00 4.68 -6.38
C TRP A 171 -13.72 4.13 -6.97
N THR A 172 -13.62 4.13 -8.30
CA THR A 172 -12.44 3.66 -9.03
C THR A 172 -11.22 4.53 -8.73
N ALA A 173 -11.40 5.85 -8.73
CA ALA A 173 -10.34 6.81 -8.41
C ALA A 173 -9.88 6.68 -6.95
N ALA A 174 -10.79 6.67 -5.98
CA ALA A 174 -10.44 6.51 -4.57
C ALA A 174 -9.64 5.21 -4.32
N SER A 175 -10.11 4.10 -4.88
CA SER A 175 -9.46 2.79 -4.76
C SER A 175 -8.08 2.77 -5.41
N GLY A 176 -7.97 3.29 -6.64
CA GLY A 176 -6.71 3.37 -7.36
C GLY A 176 -5.68 4.27 -6.68
N LEU A 177 -6.07 5.48 -6.26
CA LEU A 177 -5.18 6.44 -5.61
C LEU A 177 -4.67 5.90 -4.26
N PHE A 178 -5.54 5.32 -3.44
CA PHE A 178 -5.12 4.72 -2.17
C PHE A 178 -4.21 3.50 -2.38
N SER A 179 -4.51 2.64 -3.35
CA SER A 179 -3.63 1.50 -3.66
C SER A 179 -2.28 1.94 -4.19
N PHE A 180 -2.24 2.96 -5.04
CA PHE A 180 -0.99 3.55 -5.52
C PHE A 180 -0.17 4.18 -4.38
N ALA A 181 -0.83 4.89 -3.46
CA ALA A 181 -0.19 5.48 -2.29
C ALA A 181 0.40 4.42 -1.36
N LYS A 182 -0.36 3.36 -1.07
CA LYS A 182 0.12 2.22 -0.26
C LYS A 182 1.33 1.54 -0.89
N ALA A 183 1.31 1.33 -2.20
CA ALA A 183 2.43 0.72 -2.92
C ALA A 183 3.68 1.63 -2.90
N CYS A 184 3.52 2.94 -3.08
CA CYS A 184 4.62 3.90 -2.94
C CYS A 184 5.20 3.90 -1.52
N ILE A 185 4.36 3.87 -0.48
CA ILE A 185 4.79 3.79 0.92
C ILE A 185 5.58 2.50 1.17
N ALA A 186 5.06 1.35 0.74
CA ALA A 186 5.74 0.07 0.91
C ALA A 186 7.14 0.08 0.25
N ALA A 187 7.25 0.65 -0.95
CA ALA A 187 8.53 0.83 -1.62
C ALA A 187 9.47 1.76 -0.84
N SER A 188 8.99 2.94 -0.41
CA SER A 188 9.80 3.91 0.35
C SER A 188 10.29 3.35 1.70
N VAL A 189 9.48 2.55 2.39
CA VAL A 189 9.84 1.91 3.67
C VAL A 189 10.92 0.83 3.47
N SER A 190 10.91 0.16 2.32
CA SER A 190 11.92 -0.86 1.96
C SER A 190 13.27 -0.27 1.54
N GLU A 191 13.30 1.00 1.14
CA GLU A 191 14.50 1.69 0.66
C GLU A 191 15.38 2.21 1.83
N GLY A 192 16.67 1.87 1.81
CA GLY A 192 17.67 2.49 2.69
C GLY A 192 17.97 1.80 4.03
N GLY A 193 17.69 0.50 4.18
CA GLY A 193 18.20 -0.30 5.31
C GLY A 193 19.14 -1.41 4.83
N SER A 194 19.90 -2.02 5.74
CA SER A 194 20.54 -3.30 5.43
C SER A 194 19.48 -4.34 5.04
N SER A 195 19.82 -5.38 4.27
CA SER A 195 18.85 -6.40 3.81
C SER A 195 18.01 -7.01 4.96
N GLY A 196 18.53 -7.02 6.20
CA GLY A 196 17.80 -7.43 7.40
C GLY A 196 16.79 -6.40 7.90
N GLU A 197 17.14 -5.11 7.88
CA GLU A 197 16.26 -4.01 8.31
C GLU A 197 15.08 -3.81 7.35
N GLY A 198 15.32 -3.82 6.03
CA GLY A 198 14.26 -3.66 5.03
C GLY A 198 13.17 -4.72 5.20
N ARG A 199 13.55 -5.96 5.49
CA ARG A 199 12.61 -7.06 5.75
C ARG A 199 11.80 -6.85 7.04
N ARG A 200 12.41 -6.31 8.09
CA ARG A 200 11.71 -5.97 9.34
C ARG A 200 10.66 -4.88 9.09
N TRP A 201 11.04 -3.83 8.37
CA TRP A 201 10.14 -2.73 8.07
C TRP A 201 8.99 -3.15 7.16
N LEU A 202 9.24 -4.02 6.17
CA LEU A 202 8.18 -4.58 5.33
C LEU A 202 7.17 -5.43 6.13
N ARG A 203 7.64 -6.21 7.12
CA ARG A 203 6.75 -6.93 8.05
C ARG A 203 5.89 -5.97 8.88
N LEU A 204 6.48 -4.88 9.38
CA LEU A 204 5.75 -3.85 10.12
C LEU A 204 4.70 -3.16 9.24
N THR A 205 4.97 -2.93 7.96
CA THR A 205 3.97 -2.42 7.00
C THR A 205 2.78 -3.39 6.87
N GLY A 206 3.04 -4.70 6.83
CA GLY A 206 1.99 -5.73 6.81
C GLY A 206 1.14 -5.71 8.08
N VAL A 207 1.77 -5.66 9.26
CA VAL A 207 1.07 -5.57 10.55
C VAL A 207 0.23 -4.29 10.62
N ALA A 208 0.81 -3.15 10.25
CA ALA A 208 0.13 -1.85 10.23
C ALA A 208 -1.07 -1.85 9.27
N THR A 209 -0.93 -2.48 8.10
CA THR A 209 -2.02 -2.63 7.11
C THR A 209 -3.20 -3.41 7.69
N GLN A 210 -2.93 -4.57 8.30
CA GLN A 210 -3.98 -5.41 8.86
C GLN A 210 -4.63 -4.79 10.10
N ALA A 211 -3.83 -4.19 10.99
CA ALA A 211 -4.34 -3.48 12.15
C ALA A 211 -5.24 -2.31 11.74
N GLY A 212 -4.79 -1.51 10.75
CA GLY A 212 -5.59 -0.44 10.18
C GLY A 212 -6.91 -0.94 9.62
N ALA A 213 -6.89 -1.93 8.74
CA ALA A 213 -8.09 -2.51 8.15
C ALA A 213 -9.09 -3.03 9.19
N ALA A 214 -8.60 -3.72 10.24
CA ALA A 214 -9.43 -4.21 11.33
C ALA A 214 -10.10 -3.06 12.10
N VAL A 215 -9.35 -2.03 12.47
CA VAL A 215 -9.90 -0.83 13.14
C VAL A 215 -10.94 -0.16 12.25
N GLY A 216 -10.64 0.02 10.96
CA GLY A 216 -11.56 0.61 9.99
C GLY A 216 -12.85 -0.18 9.82
N ALA A 217 -12.77 -1.51 9.78
CA ALA A 217 -13.94 -2.39 9.67
C ALA A 217 -14.82 -2.33 10.93
N VAL A 218 -14.22 -2.31 12.12
CA VAL A 218 -14.96 -2.13 13.39
C VAL A 218 -15.66 -0.78 13.40
N VAL A 219 -14.97 0.30 13.04
CA VAL A 219 -15.57 1.63 12.97
C VAL A 219 -16.69 1.67 11.93
N GLY A 220 -16.49 1.11 10.74
CA GLY A 220 -17.49 1.04 9.69
C GLY A 220 -18.74 0.28 10.11
N PHE A 221 -18.57 -0.88 10.75
CA PHE A 221 -19.66 -1.67 11.30
C PHE A 221 -20.44 -0.91 12.39
N LEU A 222 -19.75 -0.28 13.34
CA LEU A 222 -20.42 0.51 14.37
C LEU A 222 -21.22 1.66 13.76
N LEU A 223 -20.64 2.36 12.79
CA LEU A 223 -21.27 3.53 12.15
C LEU A 223 -22.50 3.14 11.33
N SER A 224 -22.41 2.08 10.52
CA SER A 224 -23.52 1.67 9.66
C SER A 224 -24.58 0.88 10.41
N VAL A 225 -24.20 -0.10 11.23
CA VAL A 225 -25.13 -1.06 11.84
C VAL A 225 -25.63 -0.59 13.20
N VAL A 226 -24.75 -0.10 14.07
CA VAL A 226 -25.12 0.23 15.47
C VAL A 226 -25.72 1.62 15.57
N PHE A 227 -25.06 2.61 14.97
CA PHE A 227 -25.54 4.00 15.02
C PHE A 227 -26.60 4.32 13.97
N GLY A 228 -26.78 3.47 12.95
CA GLY A 228 -27.79 3.65 11.90
C GLY A 228 -27.66 4.99 11.18
N VAL A 229 -26.44 5.53 11.07
CA VAL A 229 -26.18 6.86 10.48
C VAL A 229 -26.59 6.91 9.00
N LEU A 230 -26.58 5.75 8.33
CA LEU A 230 -26.90 5.62 6.91
C LEU A 230 -28.24 4.91 6.76
N LYS A 231 -29.14 5.51 5.98
CA LYS A 231 -30.42 4.89 5.62
C LYS A 231 -30.25 4.08 4.33
N ASP A 232 -30.66 2.82 4.40
CA ASP A 232 -30.72 1.96 3.22
C ASP A 232 -31.68 2.54 2.17
N ALA A 233 -31.30 2.46 0.91
CA ALA A 233 -32.20 2.76 -0.19
C ALA A 233 -33.25 1.63 -0.31
N PRO A 234 -34.51 1.94 -0.64
CA PRO A 234 -35.53 0.90 -0.84
C PRO A 234 -35.09 -0.07 -1.94
N PRO A 235 -35.30 -1.39 -1.77
CA PRO A 235 -34.94 -2.37 -2.77
C PRO A 235 -35.74 -2.10 -4.06
N CYS A 236 -35.02 -2.00 -5.18
CA CYS A 236 -35.56 -1.88 -6.53
C CYS A 236 -36.02 -3.22 -7.09
#